data_AF-A0A0S9MUF6-F1
#
_entry.id   AF-A0A0S9MUF6-F1
#
_cell.length_a   1.000
_cell.length_b   1.000
_cell.length_c   1.000
_cell.angle_alpha   90.00
_cell.angle_beta   90.00
_cell.angle_gamma   90.00
#
_symmetry.space_group_name_H-M   'P 1'
#
loop_
_entity.id
_entity.type
_entity.pdbx_description
1 polymer ?
#
loop_
_entity_poly.entity_id
_entity_poly.type
_entity_poly.pdbx_seq_one_letter_code
_entity_poly.pdbx_strand_id
1 'polypeptide(L)'
;MKTKTDYTALDVAIIAAICVAGHREFQDISRYARRHAEAIEAAENRGKPPIRHVEAWRIVDRRLQHLRKAGRISYTRQSKANPNGGWVLTPEAA
;
A
#
# COMPACT_ATOMS: atom_id res chain seq x y z
N MET A 1 11.47 24.90 -1.31
CA MET A 1 10.21 24.38 -0.75
C MET A 1 10.13 22.90 -1.10
N LYS A 2 10.18 21.96 -0.14
CA LYS A 2 9.96 20.53 -0.46
C LYS A 2 8.47 20.34 -0.69
N THR A 3 8.07 20.10 -1.94
CA THR A 3 6.72 19.65 -2.25
C THR A 3 6.46 18.32 -1.56
N LYS A 4 5.33 18.20 -0.87
CA LYS A 4 4.91 16.97 -0.21
C LYS A 4 4.61 15.93 -1.30
N THR A 5 5.11 14.71 -1.13
CA THR A 5 4.82 13.59 -2.05
C THR A 5 3.30 13.39 -2.13
N ASP A 6 2.77 13.36 -3.34
CA ASP A 6 1.37 13.00 -3.59
C ASP A 6 1.24 11.47 -3.68
N TYR A 7 0.39 10.91 -2.82
CA TYR A 7 0.14 9.47 -2.72
C TYR A 7 -1.21 9.06 -3.29
N THR A 8 -2.00 10.00 -3.83
CA THR A 8 -3.40 9.77 -4.20
C THR A 8 -3.56 8.61 -5.19
N ALA A 9 -2.76 8.59 -6.26
CA ALA A 9 -2.82 7.52 -7.25
C ALA A 9 -2.41 6.16 -6.67
N LEU A 10 -1.43 6.13 -5.75
CA LEU A 10 -1.00 4.91 -5.08
C LEU A 10 -2.09 4.39 -4.13
N ASP A 11 -2.74 5.27 -3.36
CA ASP A 11 -3.82 4.89 -2.45
C ASP A 11 -5.00 4.30 -3.22
N VAL A 12 -5.39 4.92 -4.35
CA VAL A 12 -6.43 4.39 -5.24
C VAL A 12 -6.05 3.00 -5.75
N ALA A 13 -4.80 2.79 -6.18
CA ALA A 13 -4.34 1.49 -6.64
C ALA A 13 -4.37 0.42 -5.53
N ILE A 14 -4.01 0.78 -4.29
CA ILE A 14 -4.07 -0.13 -3.13
C ILE A 14 -5.53 -0.50 -2.81
N ILE A 15 -6.44 0.46 -2.79
CA ILE A 15 -7.86 0.23 -2.51
C ILE A 15 -8.47 -0.65 -3.61
N ALA A 16 -8.20 -0.33 -4.89
CA ALA A 16 -8.66 -1.13 -6.02
C ALA A 16 -8.12 -2.57 -5.96
N ALA A 17 -6.84 -2.74 -5.60
CA ALA A 17 -6.24 -4.05 -5.43
C ALA A 17 -6.99 -4.92 -4.42
N ILE A 18 -7.43 -4.35 -3.29
CA ILE A 18 -8.15 -5.05 -2.24
C ILE A 18 -9.60 -5.31 -2.65
N CYS A 19 -10.26 -4.34 -3.27
CA CYS A 19 -11.67 -4.41 -3.68
C CYS A 19 -11.96 -5.58 -4.63
N VAL A 20 -11.05 -5.88 -5.56
CA VAL A 20 -11.24 -6.94 -6.57
C VAL A 20 -11.26 -8.35 -5.96
N ALA A 21 -10.53 -8.57 -4.87
CA ALA A 21 -10.33 -9.92 -4.30
C ALA A 21 -11.06 -10.13 -2.96
N GLY A 22 -11.55 -9.06 -2.30
CA GLY A 22 -12.14 -9.09 -0.96
C GLY A 22 -11.11 -9.27 0.16
N HIS A 23 -10.16 -10.19 -0.04
CA HIS A 23 -8.99 -10.43 0.81
C HIS A 23 -7.73 -10.44 -0.06
N ARG A 24 -6.69 -9.71 0.34
CA ARG A 24 -5.45 -9.70 -0.43
C ARG A 24 -4.17 -9.64 0.39
N GLU A 25 -3.20 -10.45 0.00
CA GLU A 25 -1.88 -10.46 0.62
C GLU A 25 -1.06 -9.24 0.20
N PHE A 26 -0.08 -8.88 1.05
CA PHE A 26 0.82 -7.76 0.79
C PHE A 26 1.57 -7.89 -0.54
N GLN A 27 2.01 -9.11 -0.90
CA GLN A 27 2.77 -9.34 -2.13
C GLN A 27 1.93 -9.02 -3.38
N ASP A 28 0.67 -9.40 -3.40
CA ASP A 28 -0.22 -9.14 -4.53
C ASP A 28 -0.62 -7.67 -4.64
N ILE A 29 -0.86 -7.00 -3.50
CA ILE A 29 -1.08 -5.54 -3.46
C ILE A 29 0.16 -4.82 -3.97
N SER A 30 1.35 -5.22 -3.50
CA SER A 30 2.63 -4.62 -3.92
C SER A 30 2.88 -4.82 -5.41
N ARG A 31 2.56 -6.00 -5.95
CA ARG A 31 2.65 -6.27 -7.39
C ARG A 31 1.69 -5.39 -8.19
N TYR A 32 0.46 -5.24 -7.73
CA TYR A 32 -0.57 -4.42 -8.40
C TYR A 32 -0.22 -2.92 -8.38
N ALA A 33 0.25 -2.43 -7.23
CA ALA A 33 0.57 -1.02 -7.01
C ALA A 33 2.00 -0.63 -7.45
N ARG A 34 2.79 -1.59 -7.96
CA ARG A 34 4.24 -1.47 -8.20
C ARG A 34 4.62 -0.23 -9.00
N ARG A 35 3.95 0.00 -10.14
CA ARG A 35 4.25 1.13 -11.03
C ARG A 35 4.11 2.48 -10.33
N HIS A 36 3.09 2.64 -9.48
CA HIS A 36 2.88 3.88 -8.73
C HIS A 36 3.92 4.05 -7.62
N ALA A 37 4.28 2.96 -6.95
CA ALA A 37 5.30 2.96 -5.91
C ALA A 37 6.70 3.24 -6.47
N GLU A 38 7.07 2.69 -7.62
CA GLU A 38 8.35 2.93 -8.30
C GLU A 38 8.50 4.38 -8.77
N ALA A 39 7.42 5.02 -9.21
CA ALA A 39 7.43 6.44 -9.56
C ALA A 39 7.73 7.33 -8.33
N ILE A 40 7.15 6.98 -7.18
CA ILE A 40 7.40 7.67 -5.91
C ILE A 40 8.82 7.36 -5.41
N GLU A 41 9.27 6.12 -5.50
CA GLU A 41 10.64 5.69 -5.18
C GLU A 41 11.67 6.53 -5.93
N ALA A 42 11.53 6.63 -7.26
CA ALA A 42 12.43 7.42 -8.10
C ALA A 42 12.46 8.91 -7.69
N ALA A 43 11.31 9.46 -7.30
CA ALA A 43 11.21 10.84 -6.84
C ALA A 43 11.83 11.03 -5.43
N GLU A 44 11.53 10.13 -4.49
CA GLU A 44 12.02 10.20 -3.12
C GLU A 44 13.52 9.95 -3.01
N ASN A 45 14.07 9.09 -3.88
CA ASN A 45 15.47 8.71 -3.84
C ASN A 45 16.38 9.61 -4.68
N ARG A 46 15.81 10.56 -5.43
CA ARG A 46 16.58 11.54 -6.18
C ARG A 46 17.55 12.30 -5.27
N GLY A 47 18.84 12.16 -5.55
CA GLY A 47 19.92 12.81 -4.79
C GLY A 47 20.19 12.20 -3.41
N LYS A 48 19.66 11.00 -3.10
CA LYS A 48 19.97 10.28 -1.86
C LYS A 48 21.05 9.21 -2.10
N PRO A 49 21.93 8.96 -1.11
CA PRO A 49 22.84 7.83 -1.17
C PRO A 49 22.08 6.50 -1.02
N PRO A 50 22.63 5.37 -1.51
CA PRO A 50 21.99 4.05 -1.45
C PRO A 50 21.54 3.62 -0.04
N ILE A 51 22.26 4.01 1.01
CA ILE A 51 21.89 3.70 2.40
C ILE A 51 20.59 4.38 2.86
N ARG A 52 20.15 5.45 2.18
CA ARG A 52 18.89 6.16 2.43
C ARG A 52 17.85 5.88 1.35
N HIS A 53 18.09 4.89 0.50
CA HIS A 53 17.17 4.46 -0.54
C HIS A 53 15.90 3.88 0.09
N VAL A 54 14.75 4.32 -0.39
CA VAL A 54 13.45 3.81 0.02
C VAL A 54 12.92 2.94 -1.12
N GLU A 55 12.80 1.64 -0.90
CA GLU A 55 12.30 0.71 -1.91
C GLU A 55 10.78 0.83 -2.10
N ALA A 56 10.29 0.58 -3.33
CA ALA A 56 8.87 0.62 -3.66
C ALA A 56 7.97 -0.15 -2.69
N TRP A 57 8.33 -1.38 -2.29
CA TRP A 57 7.52 -2.17 -1.37
C TRP A 57 7.35 -1.47 -0.01
N ARG A 58 8.36 -0.71 0.43
CA ARG A 58 8.32 0.04 1.69
C ARG A 58 7.40 1.26 1.60
N ILE A 59 7.28 1.84 0.40
CA ILE A 59 6.29 2.89 0.12
C ILE A 59 4.87 2.30 0.18
N VAL A 60 4.65 1.13 -0.42
CA VAL A 60 3.35 0.43 -0.34
C VAL A 60 2.98 0.11 1.11
N ASP A 61 3.90 -0.47 1.90
CA ASP A 61 3.65 -0.78 3.32
C ASP A 61 3.29 0.47 4.13
N ARG A 62 4.02 1.58 3.96
CA ARG A 62 3.69 2.86 4.62
C ARG A 62 2.28 3.33 4.29
N ARG A 63 1.85 3.19 3.04
CA ARG A 63 0.50 3.60 2.61
C ARG A 63 -0.58 2.64 3.12
N LEU A 64 -0.32 1.34 3.18
CA LEU A 64 -1.22 0.39 3.85
C LEU A 64 -1.44 0.76 5.32
N GLN A 65 -0.36 1.03 6.07
CA GLN A 65 -0.50 1.46 7.47
C GLN A 65 -1.23 2.80 7.59
N HIS A 66 -1.02 3.72 6.66
CA HIS A 66 -1.74 5.00 6.65
C HIS A 66 -3.24 4.82 6.39
N LEU A 67 -3.62 4.07 5.36
CA LEU A 67 -5.02 3.77 5.03
C LEU A 67 -5.71 2.98 6.15
N ARG A 68 -4.98 2.10 6.83
CA ARG A 68 -5.46 1.39 8.01
C ARG A 68 -5.74 2.33 9.18
N LYS A 69 -4.81 3.24 9.48
CA LYS A 69 -5.00 4.28 10.52
C LYS A 69 -6.14 5.23 10.18
N ALA A 70 -6.38 5.48 8.89
CA ALA A 70 -7.51 6.25 8.40
C ALA A 70 -8.83 5.47 8.39
N GLY A 71 -8.85 4.22 8.87
CA GLY A 71 -10.06 3.40 8.95
C GLY A 71 -10.60 2.95 7.60
N ARG A 72 -9.82 3.03 6.49
CA ARG A 72 -10.28 2.62 5.15
C ARG A 72 -10.08 1.15 4.83
N ILE A 73 -9.09 0.53 5.48
CA ILE A 73 -8.74 -0.88 5.32
C ILE A 73 -8.39 -1.49 6.68
N SER A 74 -8.46 -2.81 6.77
CA SER A 74 -8.02 -3.57 7.94
C SER A 74 -7.13 -4.74 7.52
N TYR A 75 -6.34 -5.26 8.46
CA TYR A 75 -5.58 -6.49 8.27
C TYR A 75 -6.22 -7.60 9.11
N THR A 76 -6.65 -8.66 8.44
CA THR A 76 -7.18 -9.86 9.08
C THR A 76 -6.08 -10.90 9.17
N ARG A 77 -5.85 -11.45 10.36
CA ARG A 77 -4.88 -12.55 10.52
C ARG A 77 -5.45 -13.83 9.93
N GLN A 78 -4.54 -14.66 9.43
CA GLN A 78 -4.87 -16.03 9.04
C GLN A 78 -5.48 -16.78 10.23
N SER A 79 -6.58 -17.48 9.99
CA SER A 79 -7.29 -18.28 10.97
C SER A 79 -8.01 -19.44 10.29
N LYS A 80 -8.59 -20.37 11.07
CA LYS A 80 -9.44 -21.43 10.50
C LYS A 80 -10.62 -20.88 9.68
N ALA A 81 -11.13 -19.70 10.03
CA ALA A 81 -12.22 -19.04 9.31
C ALA A 81 -11.75 -18.16 8.14
N ASN A 82 -10.48 -17.74 8.16
CA ASN A 82 -9.84 -17.01 7.06
C ASN A 82 -8.46 -17.63 6.78
N PRO A 83 -8.41 -18.72 5.98
CA PRO A 83 -7.19 -19.47 5.76
C PRO A 83 -6.12 -18.71 4.97
N ASN A 84 -6.47 -17.56 4.37
CA ASN A 84 -5.52 -16.74 3.59
C ASN A 84 -5.09 -15.46 4.32
N GLY A 85 -5.80 -15.05 5.38
CA GLY A 85 -5.54 -13.75 6.02
C GLY A 85 -5.55 -12.59 5.02
N GLY A 86 -4.95 -11.47 5.40
CA GLY A 86 -4.68 -10.37 4.47
C GLY A 86 -5.51 -9.12 4.69
N TRP A 87 -5.31 -8.18 3.77
CA TRP A 87 -5.91 -6.86 3.80
C TRP A 87 -7.32 -6.88 3.21
N VAL A 88 -8.23 -6.13 3.86
CA VAL A 88 -9.65 -6.03 3.51
C VAL A 88 -10.10 -4.58 3.57
N LEU A 89 -11.14 -4.22 2.82
CA LEU A 89 -11.82 -2.93 2.99
C LEU A 89 -12.60 -2.93 4.31
N THR A 90 -12.69 -1.77 4.95
CA THR A 90 -13.63 -1.59 6.07
C THR A 90 -15.04 -1.31 5.55
N PRO A 91 -16.10 -1.67 6.30
CA PRO A 91 -17.49 -1.47 5.87
C PRO A 91 -17.87 -0.01 5.57
N GLU A 92 -17.20 0.96 6.20
CA GLU A 92 -17.42 2.40 5.98
C GLU A 92 -16.74 2.94 4.71
N ALA A 93 -15.86 2.14 4.08
CA ALA A 93 -15.10 2.51 2.90
C ALA A 93 -15.57 1.83 1.61
N ALA A 94 -16.63 1.01 1.69
CA ALA A 94 -17.26 0.28 0.58
C ALA A 94 -18.35 1.12 -0.11
#